data_AF-A0A3L7UR00-F1
#
_entry.id   AF-A0A3L7UR00-F1
#
_cell.length_a   1.000
_cell.length_b   1.000
_cell.length_c   1.000
_cell.angle_alpha   90.00
_cell.angle_beta   90.00
_cell.angle_gamma   90.00
#
_symmetry.space_group_name_H-M   'P 1'
#
loop_
_entity.id
_entity.type
_entity.pdbx_description
1 polymer ?
#
loop_
_entity_poly.entity_id
_entity_poly.type
_entity_poly.pdbx_seq_one_letter_code
_entity_poly.pdbx_strand_id
1 'polypeptide(L)'
;MLRRACVSAFAMAGLMSVVCSLPLASAQSPKSKILFLTESKGFKHGSVTRDVKDGVKKDLAAAEVAMTQLGQQTGLFSIHCTQDAKADFTKDNLKNYDIVMFYTT
;
A
#
# COMPACT_ATOMS: atom_id res chain seq x y z
N MET A 1 -55.28 -15.54 30.42
CA MET A 1 -53.87 -15.22 30.76
C MET A 1 -52.84 -15.58 29.67
N LEU A 2 -53.24 -16.08 28.49
CA LEU A 2 -52.32 -16.68 27.50
C LEU A 2 -51.95 -15.79 26.29
N ARG A 3 -52.23 -14.48 26.33
CA ARG A 3 -51.99 -13.56 25.19
C ARG A 3 -50.81 -12.59 25.37
N ARG A 4 -50.20 -12.56 26.55
CA ARG A 4 -49.12 -11.60 26.88
C ARG A 4 -47.70 -12.15 26.69
N ALA A 5 -47.53 -13.46 26.60
CA ALA A 5 -46.21 -14.09 26.54
C ALA A 5 -45.56 -14.09 25.14
N CYS A 6 -46.34 -13.90 24.07
CA CYS A 6 -45.83 -13.98 22.70
C CYS A 6 -45.18 -12.65 22.23
N VAL A 7 -45.58 -11.51 22.79
CA VAL A 7 -45.07 -10.19 22.39
C VAL A 7 -43.66 -9.94 22.95
N SER A 8 -43.30 -10.56 24.08
CA SER A 8 -41.97 -10.45 24.70
C SER A 8 -40.89 -11.32 24.04
N ALA A 9 -41.26 -12.36 23.28
CA ALA A 9 -40.30 -13.22 22.59
C ALA A 9 -39.78 -12.64 21.26
N PHE A 10 -40.59 -11.83 20.57
CA PHE A 10 -40.18 -11.19 19.32
C PHE A 10 -39.29 -9.96 19.52
N ALA A 11 -39.39 -9.28 20.67
CA ALA A 11 -38.57 -8.11 20.96
C ALA A 11 -37.10 -8.47 21.27
N MET A 12 -36.83 -9.67 21.79
CA MET A 12 -35.47 -10.10 22.15
C MET A 12 -34.70 -10.70 20.96
N ALA A 13 -35.40 -11.28 19.98
CA ALA A 13 -34.79 -11.87 18.78
C ALA A 13 -34.35 -10.81 17.75
N GLY A 14 -35.05 -9.67 17.67
CA GLY A 14 -34.66 -8.55 16.81
C GLY A 14 -33.39 -7.84 17.28
N LEU A 15 -33.13 -7.81 18.58
CA LEU A 15 -31.98 -7.09 19.14
C LEU A 15 -30.66 -7.86 18.98
N MET A 16 -30.69 -9.19 18.90
CA MET A 16 -29.50 -10.03 18.69
C MET A 16 -29.03 -10.05 17.23
N SER A 17 -29.94 -9.86 16.27
CA SER A 17 -29.59 -9.86 14.84
C SER A 17 -28.98 -8.52 14.36
N VAL A 18 -29.09 -7.45 15.13
CA VAL A 18 -28.52 -6.13 14.81
C VAL A 18 -27.05 -6.01 15.25
N VAL A 19 -26.62 -6.78 16.26
CA VAL A 19 -25.26 -6.70 16.81
C VAL A 19 -24.21 -7.34 15.88
N CYS A 20 -24.60 -8.29 15.04
CA CYS A 20 -23.71 -8.95 14.08
C CYS A 20 -23.43 -8.15 12.79
N SER A 21 -24.08 -7.01 12.59
CA SER A 21 -23.93 -6.19 11.37
C SER A 21 -23.05 -4.96 11.59
N LEU A 22 -22.41 -4.82 12.75
CA LEU A 22 -21.44 -3.76 12.98
C LEU A 22 -20.21 -4.06 12.10
N PRO A 23 -19.86 -3.19 11.14
CA PRO A 23 -18.59 -3.33 10.45
C PRO A 23 -17.51 -3.24 11.51
N LEU A 24 -16.71 -4.31 11.66
CA LEU A 24 -15.43 -4.22 12.35
C LEU A 24 -14.62 -3.18 11.58
N ALA A 25 -14.60 -1.95 12.08
CA ALA A 25 -13.64 -0.96 11.65
C ALA A 25 -12.27 -1.48 12.08
N SER A 26 -11.65 -2.28 11.21
CA SER A 26 -10.24 -2.63 11.33
C SER A 26 -9.49 -1.30 11.34
N ALA A 27 -8.85 -0.96 12.45
CA ALA A 27 -7.92 0.16 12.51
C ALA A 27 -6.78 -0.16 11.54
N GLN A 28 -6.88 0.37 10.32
CA GLN A 28 -5.85 0.19 9.30
C GLN A 28 -4.56 0.74 9.88
N SER A 29 -3.58 -0.15 10.13
CA SER A 29 -2.27 0.27 10.59
C SER A 29 -1.67 1.26 9.59
N PRO A 30 -0.96 2.30 10.05
CA PRO A 30 -0.38 3.29 9.17
C PRO A 30 0.53 2.61 8.13
N LYS A 31 0.41 3.02 6.87
CA LYS A 31 1.20 2.46 5.77
C LYS A 31 2.67 2.78 5.97
N SER A 32 3.54 1.78 5.84
CA SER A 32 4.98 2.02 5.82
C SER A 32 5.38 2.83 4.59
N LYS A 33 6.33 3.75 4.74
CA LYS A 33 6.88 4.55 3.64
C LYS A 33 8.20 3.97 3.17
N ILE A 34 8.28 3.60 1.90
CA ILE A 34 9.46 2.96 1.29
C ILE A 34 10.12 3.91 0.31
N LEU A 35 11.43 4.14 0.46
CA LEU A 35 12.27 4.70 -0.60
C LEU A 35 12.87 3.55 -1.40
N PHE A 36 12.57 3.47 -2.70
CA PHE A 36 12.98 2.38 -3.58
C PHE A 36 13.97 2.86 -4.63
N LEU A 37 15.23 2.44 -4.48
CA LEU A 37 16.31 2.80 -5.39
C LEU A 37 16.51 1.72 -6.45
N THR A 38 16.37 2.12 -7.72
CA THR A 38 16.61 1.26 -8.90
C THR A 38 17.70 1.81 -9.84
N GLU A 39 18.60 2.63 -9.30
CA GLU A 39 19.72 3.20 -10.06
C GLU A 39 20.76 2.13 -10.43
N SER A 40 21.19 2.09 -11.70
CA SER A 40 22.33 1.30 -12.16
C SER A 40 23.34 2.23 -12.84
N LYS A 41 24.56 2.32 -12.30
CA LYS A 41 25.64 3.17 -12.85
C LYS A 41 26.46 2.47 -13.95
N GLY A 42 26.41 1.13 -13.97
CA GLY A 42 27.12 0.30 -14.95
C GLY A 42 26.18 -0.27 -16.01
N PHE A 43 26.15 -1.60 -16.12
CA PHE A 43 25.22 -2.29 -16.99
C PHE A 43 23.79 -2.16 -16.44
N LYS A 44 22.87 -1.70 -17.30
CA LYS A 44 21.49 -1.46 -16.90
C LYS A 44 20.58 -2.56 -17.45
N HIS A 45 19.98 -3.34 -16.55
CA HIS A 45 19.02 -4.38 -16.92
C HIS A 45 17.65 -3.80 -17.30
N GLY A 46 16.88 -4.53 -18.11
CA GLY A 46 15.54 -4.11 -18.53
C GLY A 46 14.56 -3.93 -17.37
N SER A 47 14.73 -4.67 -16.26
CA SER A 47 13.87 -4.57 -15.07
C SER A 47 13.92 -3.19 -14.39
N VAL A 48 15.03 -2.48 -14.54
CA VAL A 48 15.30 -1.15 -13.95
C VAL A 48 15.41 -0.06 -15.03
N THR A 49 15.00 -0.35 -16.27
CA THR A 49 15.07 0.65 -17.34
C THR A 49 13.75 1.44 -17.41
N ARG A 50 13.82 2.75 -17.19
CA ARG A 50 12.78 3.72 -17.55
C ARG A 50 12.96 4.10 -19.02
N ASP A 51 12.41 3.28 -19.92
CA ASP A 51 12.54 3.50 -21.37
C ASP A 51 11.86 4.78 -21.83
N VAL A 52 12.36 5.38 -22.89
CA VAL A 52 11.63 6.38 -23.69
C VAL A 52 11.15 5.66 -24.95
N LYS A 53 9.84 5.49 -25.08
CA LYS A 53 9.24 4.96 -26.33
C LYS A 53 8.46 6.09 -27.00
N ASP A 54 8.71 6.29 -28.29
CA ASP A 54 8.00 7.27 -29.12
C ASP A 54 8.04 8.71 -28.57
N GLY A 55 9.17 9.09 -27.98
CA GLY A 55 9.36 10.40 -27.34
C GLY A 55 8.66 10.55 -25.99
N VAL A 56 7.89 9.56 -25.55
CA VAL A 56 7.24 9.52 -24.24
C VAL A 56 8.15 8.76 -23.26
N LYS A 57 8.64 9.47 -22.25
CA LYS A 57 9.34 8.86 -21.12
C LYS A 57 8.36 7.98 -20.36
N LYS A 58 8.69 6.70 -20.20
CA LYS A 58 8.00 5.85 -19.24
C LYS A 58 8.38 6.32 -17.84
N ASP A 59 7.40 6.68 -17.02
CA ASP A 59 7.65 7.25 -15.70
C ASP A 59 8.31 6.26 -14.74
N LEU A 60 8.00 4.95 -14.89
CA LEU A 60 8.45 3.88 -14.00
C LEU A 60 9.02 2.67 -14.77
N ALA A 61 10.07 2.07 -14.23
CA ALA A 61 10.65 0.81 -14.68
C ALA A 61 9.77 -0.40 -14.30
N ALA A 62 10.04 -1.58 -14.86
CA ALA A 62 9.22 -2.77 -14.60
C ALA A 62 9.16 -3.14 -13.11
N ALA A 63 10.29 -3.09 -12.40
CA ALA A 63 10.34 -3.35 -10.96
C ALA A 63 9.53 -2.31 -10.16
N GLU A 64 9.60 -1.04 -10.56
CA GLU A 64 8.90 0.07 -9.91
C GLU A 64 7.38 -0.02 -10.09
N VAL A 65 6.93 -0.42 -11.29
CA VAL A 65 5.52 -0.73 -11.55
C VAL A 65 5.05 -1.86 -10.63
N ALA A 66 5.78 -2.97 -10.56
CA ALA A 66 5.39 -4.13 -9.75
C ALA A 66 5.26 -3.77 -8.26
N MET A 67 6.24 -3.06 -7.70
CA MET A 67 6.20 -2.67 -6.29
C MET A 67 5.13 -1.61 -5.99
N THR A 68 4.89 -0.68 -6.93
CA THR A 68 3.80 0.30 -6.80
C THR A 68 2.44 -0.40 -6.79
N GLN A 69 2.22 -1.35 -7.71
CA GLN A 69 0.99 -2.14 -7.76
C GLN A 69 0.80 -2.98 -6.49
N LEU A 70 1.87 -3.62 -5.99
CA LEU A 70 1.80 -4.39 -4.75
C LEU A 70 1.40 -3.53 -3.55
N GLY A 71 1.97 -2.32 -3.43
CA GLY A 71 1.59 -1.36 -2.38
C GLY A 71 0.14 -0.90 -2.50
N GLN A 72 -0.35 -0.68 -3.71
CA GLN A 72 -1.75 -0.33 -3.99
C GLN A 72 -2.71 -1.47 -3.64
N GLN A 73 -2.41 -2.70 -4.06
CA GLN A 73 -3.25 -3.89 -3.86
C GLN A 73 -3.34 -4.29 -2.38
N THR A 74 -2.20 -4.27 -1.68
CA THR A 74 -2.14 -4.69 -0.28
C THR A 74 -2.56 -3.57 0.67
N GLY A 75 -2.37 -2.31 0.28
CA GLY A 75 -2.59 -1.16 1.14
C GLY A 75 -1.65 -1.11 2.34
N LEU A 76 -0.58 -1.91 2.37
CA LEU A 76 0.35 -2.03 3.50
C LEU A 76 1.45 -0.97 3.49
N PHE A 77 1.82 -0.45 2.33
CA PHE A 77 2.89 0.52 2.19
C PHE A 77 2.63 1.50 1.04
N SER A 78 3.33 2.64 1.09
CA SER A 78 3.50 3.58 -0.01
C SER A 78 4.96 3.60 -0.44
N ILE A 79 5.20 3.77 -1.73
CA ILE A 79 6.54 3.67 -2.31
C ILE A 79 6.91 4.93 -3.09
N HIS A 80 8.13 5.41 -2.89
CA HIS A 80 8.75 6.45 -3.70
C HIS A 80 9.90 5.83 -4.50
N CYS A 81 9.78 5.82 -5.82
CA CYS A 81 10.75 5.19 -6.72
C CYS A 81 11.76 6.21 -7.25
N THR A 82 13.06 5.95 -7.05
CA THR A 82 14.15 6.83 -7.51
C THR A 82 15.23 6.08 -8.27
N GLN A 83 15.87 6.79 -9.19
CA GLN A 83 17.11 6.39 -9.88
C GLN A 83 18.24 7.42 -9.68
N ASP A 84 18.12 8.30 -8.69
CA ASP A 84 19.13 9.30 -8.35
C ASP A 84 19.47 9.20 -6.86
N ALA A 85 20.37 8.28 -6.52
CA ALA A 85 20.78 8.13 -5.12
C ALA A 85 21.44 9.41 -4.59
N LYS A 86 22.14 10.17 -5.44
CA LYS A 86 22.84 11.38 -5.03
C LYS A 86 21.86 12.46 -4.54
N ALA A 87 20.72 12.61 -5.21
CA ALA A 87 19.68 13.54 -4.81
C ALA A 87 18.90 13.05 -3.57
N ASP A 88 18.56 11.77 -3.52
CA ASP A 88 17.59 11.26 -2.55
C ASP A 88 18.20 10.71 -1.25
N PHE A 89 19.47 10.30 -1.24
CA PHE A 89 20.13 9.71 -0.07
C PHE A 89 20.78 10.78 0.80
N THR A 90 19.97 11.74 1.23
CA THR A 90 20.39 12.76 2.21
C THR A 90 19.87 12.43 3.60
N LYS A 91 20.60 12.84 4.63
CA LYS A 91 20.19 12.63 6.04
C LYS A 91 18.79 13.15 6.32
N ASP A 92 18.42 14.28 5.72
CA ASP A 92 17.12 14.89 5.96
C ASP A 92 16.00 14.19 5.20
N ASN A 93 16.24 13.75 3.96
CA ASN A 93 15.23 13.03 3.20
C ASN A 93 14.96 11.63 3.78
N LEU A 94 16.00 10.93 4.24
CA LEU A 94 15.87 9.55 4.75
C LEU A 94 14.99 9.44 6.01
N LYS A 95 14.81 10.53 6.77
CA LYS A 95 13.88 10.58 7.93
C LYS A 95 12.41 10.38 7.55
N ASN A 96 12.07 10.55 6.27
CA ASN A 96 10.69 10.43 5.78
C ASN A 96 10.24 8.99 5.53
N TYR A 97 11.17 8.02 5.58
CA TYR A 97 10.93 6.64 5.18
C TYR A 97 11.19 5.68 6.34
N ASP A 98 10.33 4.65 6.45
CA ASP A 98 10.50 3.58 7.41
C ASP A 98 11.45 2.49 6.87
N ILE A 99 11.52 2.37 5.53
CA ILE A 99 12.28 1.34 4.82
C ILE A 99 13.00 1.97 3.63
N VAL A 100 14.27 1.60 3.45
CA VAL A 100 15.01 1.84 2.21
C VAL A 100 15.21 0.50 1.51
N MET A 101 14.73 0.40 0.27
CA MET A 101 14.77 -0.81 -0.54
C MET A 101 15.71 -0.60 -1.72
N PHE A 102 16.66 -1.52 -1.90
CA PHE A 102 17.64 -1.50 -2.98
C PHE A 102 17.33 -2.61 -3.99
N TYR A 103 17.14 -2.22 -5.25
CA TYR A 103 17.08 -3.15 -6.38
C TYR A 103 17.92 -2.58 -7.52
N THR A 104 19.22 -2.61 -7.29
CA THR A 104 20.28 -2.08 -8.16
C THR A 104 21.07 -3.21 -8.80
N THR A 105 21.78 -2.93 -9.89
CA THR A 105 22.61 -3.88 -10.65
C THR A 105 23.93 -3.26 -11.07
#